data_AF-A0A6C0NUS0-F1
#
_entry.id   AF-A0A6C0NUS0-F1
#
_cell.length_a   1.000
_cell.length_b   1.000
_cell.length_c   1.000
_cell.angle_alpha   90.00
_cell.angle_beta   90.00
_cell.angle_gamma   90.00
#
_symmetry.space_group_name_H-M   'P 1'
#
loop_
_entity.id
_entity.type
_entity.pdbx_description
1 polymer ?
#
loop_
_entity_poly.entity_id
_entity_poly.type
_entity_poly.pdbx_seq_one_letter_code
_entity_poly.pdbx_strand_id
1 'polypeptide(L)'
;MSRHIWKSAASEAADSGRDVISLLVSSIDSSEEPVKLDGQELAEAIRNALFPLDSRWSANMRRASASIRKDNNFDVALRSDDGIRLVSSGTADLFGLTPATKAAQKLFEFMQSTRDIDSLRASSQHLHAPAVLAYGKLLRALLNLRAAIIIELAAPAGPCRETELSVQQLQDAVSYIEETEISSIFLRVRGSLQAFNPAGKLFLLEGEDGRRFTGRITKEIAQHYTKAAPITKLPILSEALIERRTAYQASIDAASTVDILTELDTDPGENREELEARFQKVYNRLKTALAHEDDYLQTIPVSAADYSELTELTDRLLASNPSKGARRTMDSSDLTDLHMLLAESKPIGRLALSDEGDFEDTDDIDADHYVHDPSARAAKSKAAAERSRLASAAFADSVKLAGRLLKVIDALHDDTPI
;
A
#
# COMPACT_ATOMS: atom_id res chain seq x y z
N MET A 1 13.17 23.80 -49.99
CA MET A 1 11.87 23.11 -50.07
C MET A 1 11.88 22.13 -51.23
N SER A 2 12.25 20.87 -51.00
CA SER A 2 11.84 19.79 -51.91
C SER A 2 10.34 19.62 -51.74
N ARG A 3 9.53 20.32 -52.56
CA ARG A 3 8.13 19.93 -52.73
C ARG A 3 8.16 18.45 -53.10
N HIS A 4 7.67 17.58 -52.23
CA HIS A 4 7.64 16.15 -52.50
C HIS A 4 7.06 15.94 -53.89
N ILE A 5 7.65 15.03 -54.67
CA ILE A 5 7.11 14.62 -55.97
C ILE A 5 5.95 13.65 -55.72
N TRP A 6 5.01 14.06 -54.86
CA TRP A 6 3.79 13.33 -54.60
C TRP A 6 2.69 14.02 -55.39
N LYS A 7 1.73 13.24 -55.90
CA LYS A 7 0.45 13.83 -56.31
C LYS A 7 -0.13 14.60 -55.11
N SER A 8 -0.90 15.65 -55.34
CA SER A 8 -1.63 16.28 -54.23
C SER A 8 -2.57 15.24 -53.60
N ALA A 9 -2.81 15.33 -52.28
CA ALA A 9 -3.75 14.42 -51.60
C ALA A 9 -5.13 14.43 -52.29
N ALA A 10 -5.57 15.59 -52.77
CA ALA A 10 -6.78 15.76 -53.57
C ALA A 10 -6.78 14.93 -54.86
N SER A 11 -5.69 15.00 -55.64
CA SER A 11 -5.57 14.25 -56.89
C SER A 11 -5.52 12.75 -56.63
N GLU A 12 -4.84 12.31 -55.57
CA GLU A 12 -4.77 10.89 -55.22
C GLU A 12 -6.13 10.36 -54.73
N ALA A 13 -6.86 11.14 -53.93
CA ALA A 13 -8.20 10.78 -53.47
C ALA A 13 -9.19 10.65 -54.63
N ALA A 14 -9.14 11.59 -55.59
CA ALA A 14 -9.98 11.57 -56.79
C ALA A 14 -9.64 10.39 -57.71
N ASP A 15 -8.36 10.11 -57.95
CA ASP A 15 -7.91 9.02 -58.83
C ASP A 15 -8.22 7.63 -58.24
N SER A 16 -8.01 7.46 -56.93
CA SER A 16 -8.14 6.16 -56.26
C SER A 16 -9.55 5.88 -55.74
N GLY A 17 -10.39 6.91 -55.64
CA GLY A 17 -11.68 6.82 -54.96
C GLY A 17 -11.55 6.50 -53.47
N ARG A 18 -10.44 6.85 -52.81
CA ARG A 18 -10.19 6.57 -51.38
C ARG A 18 -9.91 7.85 -50.60
N ASP A 19 -10.13 7.83 -49.28
CA ASP A 19 -9.72 8.95 -48.43
C ASP A 19 -8.19 8.92 -48.28
N VAL A 20 -7.57 10.09 -48.29
CA VAL A 20 -6.13 10.28 -48.17
C VAL A 20 -5.83 11.17 -46.97
N ILE A 21 -4.93 10.69 -46.10
CA ILE A 21 -4.36 11.48 -45.00
C ILE A 21 -2.86 11.61 -45.25
N SER A 22 -2.38 12.85 -45.41
CA SER A 22 -0.93 13.13 -45.40
C SER A 22 -0.53 13.69 -44.05
N LEU A 23 0.60 13.23 -43.51
CA LEU A 23 1.32 13.90 -42.45
C LEU A 23 2.68 14.31 -42.99
N LEU A 24 2.97 15.61 -42.98
CA LEU A 24 4.20 16.18 -43.49
C LEU A 24 4.89 16.93 -42.36
N VAL A 25 6.18 16.69 -42.20
CA VAL A 25 7.02 17.42 -41.27
C VAL A 25 7.44 18.72 -41.95
N SER A 26 6.97 19.84 -41.42
CA SER A 26 7.42 21.16 -41.85
C SER A 26 8.86 21.36 -41.38
N SER A 27 9.78 21.63 -42.31
CA SER A 27 11.17 21.88 -41.96
C SER A 27 11.26 23.18 -41.17
N ILE A 28 11.50 23.09 -39.87
CA ILE A 28 11.88 24.24 -39.07
C ILE A 28 13.36 24.51 -39.33
N ASP A 29 13.74 25.79 -39.41
CA ASP A 29 15.12 26.28 -39.28
C ASP A 29 15.69 25.98 -37.86
N SER A 30 15.56 24.76 -37.36
CA SER A 30 16.09 24.32 -36.08
C SER A 30 17.43 23.65 -36.29
N SER A 31 18.42 23.99 -35.46
CA SER A 31 19.75 23.39 -35.42
C SER A 31 19.75 21.90 -35.01
N GLU A 32 18.58 21.30 -34.77
CA GLU A 32 18.41 19.90 -34.43
C GLU A 32 17.86 19.13 -35.64
N GLU A 33 18.49 18.00 -35.97
CA GLU A 33 17.97 17.11 -37.01
C GLU A 33 16.61 16.53 -36.56
N PRO A 34 15.56 16.64 -37.38
CA PRO A 34 14.27 16.04 -37.05
C PRO A 34 14.41 14.52 -36.89
N VAL A 35 13.72 13.96 -35.90
CA VAL A 35 13.69 12.51 -35.68
C VAL A 35 13.04 11.86 -36.90
N LYS A 36 13.69 10.83 -37.47
CA LYS A 36 13.14 10.09 -38.60
C LYS A 36 11.74 9.56 -38.29
N LEU A 37 10.80 9.86 -39.18
CA LEU A 37 9.42 9.35 -39.12
C LEU A 37 9.40 7.82 -39.17
N ASP A 38 8.99 7.16 -38.08
CA ASP A 38 8.53 5.77 -38.15
C ASP A 38 7.10 5.71 -38.66
N GLY A 39 6.96 5.51 -39.97
CA GLY A 39 5.66 5.50 -40.62
C GLY A 39 4.73 4.37 -40.17
N GLN A 40 5.24 3.28 -39.57
CA GLN A 40 4.37 2.20 -39.08
C GLN A 40 3.75 2.55 -37.72
N GLU A 41 4.56 3.06 -36.78
CA GLU A 41 4.08 3.49 -35.47
C GLU A 41 3.05 4.62 -35.61
N LEU A 42 3.33 5.61 -36.47
CA LEU A 42 2.44 6.74 -36.68
C LEU A 42 1.14 6.35 -37.40
N ALA A 43 1.22 5.44 -38.38
CA ALA A 43 0.04 4.87 -39.02
C ALA A 43 -0.83 4.07 -38.02
N GLU A 44 -0.21 3.33 -37.09
CA GLU A 44 -0.93 2.65 -36.02
C GLU A 44 -1.58 3.64 -35.04
N ALA A 45 -0.88 4.71 -34.66
CA ALA A 45 -1.43 5.76 -33.80
C ALA A 45 -2.66 6.44 -34.44
N ILE A 46 -2.60 6.76 -35.75
CA ILE A 46 -3.74 7.31 -36.50
C ILE A 46 -4.92 6.33 -36.50
N ARG A 47 -4.69 5.06 -36.86
CA ARG A 47 -5.75 4.04 -36.89
C ARG A 47 -6.42 3.89 -35.53
N ASN A 48 -5.62 3.85 -34.47
CA ASN A 48 -6.11 3.75 -33.10
C ASN A 48 -6.90 4.99 -32.66
N ALA A 49 -6.56 6.19 -33.16
CA ALA A 49 -7.32 7.40 -32.92
C ALA A 49 -8.63 7.47 -33.75
N LEU A 50 -8.67 6.85 -34.94
CA LEU A 50 -9.85 6.83 -35.80
C LEU A 50 -10.96 5.93 -35.28
N PHE A 51 -10.63 4.72 -34.80
CA PHE A 51 -11.65 3.75 -34.43
C PHE A 51 -12.68 4.25 -33.41
N PRO A 52 -12.30 4.91 -32.29
CA PRO A 52 -13.27 5.39 -31.31
C PRO A 52 -14.07 6.62 -31.77
N LEU A 53 -13.78 7.18 -32.96
CA LEU A 53 -14.53 8.29 -33.56
C LEU A 53 -15.67 7.82 -34.48
N ASP A 54 -15.69 6.53 -34.85
CA ASP A 54 -16.78 5.91 -35.60
C ASP A 54 -18.08 5.94 -34.76
N SER A 55 -19.19 6.38 -35.36
CA SER A 55 -20.49 6.48 -34.67
C SER A 55 -21.04 5.15 -34.17
N ARG A 56 -20.55 4.02 -34.69
CA ARG A 56 -20.93 2.67 -34.25
C ARG A 56 -20.16 2.23 -33.00
N TRP A 57 -19.09 2.93 -32.64
CA TRP A 57 -18.38 2.69 -31.39
C TRP A 57 -19.16 3.28 -30.21
N SER A 58 -19.28 2.51 -29.12
CA SER A 58 -19.85 3.02 -27.86
C SER A 58 -18.84 2.97 -26.72
N ALA A 59 -19.00 3.83 -25.71
CA ALA A 59 -18.10 3.89 -24.54
C ALA A 59 -17.90 2.54 -23.83
N ASN A 60 -18.89 1.64 -23.90
CA ASN A 60 -18.85 0.32 -23.27
C ASN A 60 -17.99 -0.70 -24.06
N MET A 61 -17.64 -0.40 -25.32
CA MET A 61 -16.76 -1.26 -26.11
C MET A 61 -15.31 -1.06 -25.67
N ARG A 62 -14.76 -2.09 -25.02
CA ARG A 62 -13.32 -2.11 -24.67
C ARG A 62 -12.40 -2.13 -25.90
N ARG A 63 -12.89 -2.62 -27.03
CA ARG A 63 -12.14 -2.73 -28.29
C ARG A 63 -13.07 -2.56 -29.49
N ALA A 64 -12.49 -2.02 -30.56
CA ALA A 64 -13.09 -1.91 -31.88
C ALA A 64 -13.63 -3.25 -32.37
N SER A 65 -14.88 -3.28 -32.84
CA SER A 65 -15.39 -4.43 -33.57
C SER A 65 -14.57 -4.69 -34.83
N ALA A 66 -14.64 -5.90 -35.39
CA ALA A 66 -13.95 -6.22 -36.64
C ALA A 66 -14.41 -5.34 -37.81
N SER A 67 -15.70 -4.97 -37.86
CA SER A 67 -16.24 -4.08 -38.89
C SER A 67 -15.69 -2.67 -38.78
N ILE A 68 -15.67 -2.07 -37.58
CA ILE A 68 -15.11 -0.72 -37.38
C ILE A 68 -13.62 -0.68 -37.77
N ARG A 69 -12.86 -1.71 -37.40
CA ARG A 69 -11.44 -1.80 -37.77
C ARG A 69 -11.23 -1.91 -39.27
N LYS A 70 -12.04 -2.74 -39.95
CA LYS A 70 -11.96 -2.93 -41.39
C LYS A 70 -12.32 -1.64 -42.14
N ASP A 71 -13.41 -1.00 -41.74
CA ASP A 71 -13.96 0.17 -42.43
C ASP A 71 -13.11 1.42 -42.24
N ASN A 72 -12.45 1.57 -41.09
CA ASN A 72 -11.56 2.70 -40.76
C ASN A 72 -10.08 2.32 -40.86
N ASN A 73 -9.74 1.30 -41.65
CA ASN A 73 -8.33 0.97 -41.89
C ASN A 73 -7.71 1.93 -42.90
N PHE A 74 -6.50 2.37 -42.60
CA PHE A 74 -5.68 3.20 -43.46
C PHE A 74 -4.32 2.51 -43.64
N ASP A 75 -3.93 2.33 -44.89
CA ASP A 75 -2.68 1.68 -45.26
C ASP A 75 -1.65 2.73 -45.69
N VAL A 76 -0.38 2.53 -45.34
CA VAL A 76 0.71 3.43 -45.76
C VAL A 76 0.92 3.25 -47.27
N ALA A 77 0.57 4.29 -48.04
CA ALA A 77 0.75 4.32 -49.49
C ALA A 77 2.13 4.84 -49.89
N LEU A 78 2.61 5.89 -49.21
CA LEU A 78 3.91 6.50 -49.46
C LEU A 78 4.59 6.87 -48.14
N ARG A 79 5.92 6.84 -48.16
CA ARG A 79 6.79 7.27 -47.05
C ARG A 79 8.00 8.00 -47.61
N SER A 80 8.35 9.10 -46.98
CA SER A 80 9.61 9.83 -47.17
C SER A 80 10.23 10.12 -45.81
N ASP A 81 11.41 10.74 -45.80
CA ASP A 81 12.09 11.15 -44.57
C ASP A 81 11.31 12.23 -43.81
N ASP A 82 10.50 13.00 -44.53
CA ASP A 82 9.77 14.19 -44.10
C ASP A 82 8.24 14.04 -44.20
N GLY A 83 7.72 12.85 -44.50
CA GLY A 83 6.28 12.65 -44.52
C GLY A 83 5.81 11.20 -44.65
N ILE A 84 4.55 10.97 -44.31
CA ILE A 84 3.83 9.73 -44.59
C ILE A 84 2.48 10.03 -45.25
N ARG A 85 2.07 9.15 -46.15
CA ARG A 85 0.74 9.19 -46.74
C ARG A 85 0.00 7.89 -46.49
N LEU A 86 -1.24 8.05 -46.07
CA LEU A 86 -2.17 6.98 -45.73
C LEU A 86 -3.36 7.04 -46.65
N VAL A 87 -3.80 5.89 -47.14
CA VAL A 87 -5.01 5.75 -47.97
C VAL A 87 -5.98 4.81 -47.28
N SER A 88 -7.27 5.13 -47.28
CA SER A 88 -8.28 4.23 -46.72
C SER A 88 -8.35 2.93 -47.53
N SER A 89 -8.61 1.81 -46.86
CA SER A 89 -8.72 0.51 -47.55
C SER A 89 -10.02 0.39 -48.37
N GLY A 90 -11.08 1.10 -47.97
CA GLY A 90 -12.38 1.13 -48.64
C GLY A 90 -12.45 2.19 -49.72
N THR A 91 -13.10 1.88 -50.84
CA THR A 91 -13.38 2.84 -51.91
C THR A 91 -14.70 3.57 -51.67
N ALA A 92 -14.84 4.73 -52.30
CA ALA A 92 -16.02 5.56 -52.21
C ALA A 92 -17.27 4.92 -52.84
N ASP A 93 -18.42 5.30 -52.29
CA ASP A 93 -19.74 5.04 -52.86
C ASP A 93 -20.08 6.05 -53.97
N LEU A 94 -21.33 6.01 -54.46
CA LEU A 94 -21.84 6.91 -55.50
C LEU A 94 -21.85 8.39 -55.09
N PHE A 95 -21.72 8.68 -53.79
CA PHE A 95 -21.66 10.04 -53.25
C PHE A 95 -20.21 10.49 -52.97
N GLY A 96 -19.22 9.67 -53.31
CA GLY A 96 -17.82 9.99 -53.09
C GLY A 96 -17.37 9.85 -51.64
N LEU A 97 -18.12 9.09 -50.81
CA LEU A 97 -17.79 8.84 -49.42
C LEU A 97 -17.31 7.40 -49.25
N THR A 98 -16.19 7.21 -48.57
CA THR A 98 -15.76 5.88 -48.11
C THR A 98 -16.34 5.58 -46.73
N PRO A 99 -16.33 4.31 -46.28
CA PRO A 99 -16.71 3.96 -44.92
C PRO A 99 -15.92 4.72 -43.83
N ALA A 100 -14.68 5.14 -44.12
CA ALA A 100 -13.81 5.85 -43.18
C ALA A 100 -14.03 7.37 -43.13
N THR A 101 -14.67 7.95 -44.16
CA THR A 101 -14.67 9.41 -44.38
C THR A 101 -15.16 10.19 -43.16
N LYS A 102 -16.22 9.72 -42.48
CA LYS A 102 -16.78 10.40 -41.30
C LYS A 102 -15.82 10.40 -40.11
N ALA A 103 -15.16 9.28 -39.83
CA ALA A 103 -14.20 9.20 -38.72
C ALA A 103 -12.94 10.03 -39.03
N ALA A 104 -12.47 10.00 -40.29
CA ALA A 104 -11.35 10.81 -40.75
C ALA A 104 -11.63 12.31 -40.64
N GLN A 105 -12.83 12.76 -41.04
CA GLN A 105 -13.26 14.15 -40.87
C GLN A 105 -13.29 14.59 -39.41
N LYS A 106 -13.83 13.76 -38.51
CA LYS A 106 -13.82 14.04 -37.06
C LYS A 106 -12.41 14.10 -36.48
N LEU A 107 -11.52 13.19 -36.90
CA LEU A 107 -10.12 13.24 -36.46
C LEU A 107 -9.45 14.54 -36.90
N PHE A 108 -9.70 14.93 -38.15
CA PHE A 108 -9.17 16.18 -38.69
C PHE A 108 -9.74 17.41 -37.99
N GLU A 109 -11.02 17.42 -37.63
CA GLU A 109 -11.61 18.47 -36.79
C GLU A 109 -10.94 18.55 -35.41
N PHE A 110 -10.61 17.40 -34.80
CA PHE A 110 -9.82 17.35 -33.58
C PHE A 110 -8.42 17.94 -33.74
N MET A 111 -7.75 17.61 -34.85
CA MET A 111 -6.46 18.20 -35.21
C MET A 111 -6.57 19.71 -35.37
N GLN A 112 -7.65 20.22 -35.98
CA GLN A 112 -7.87 21.66 -36.07
C GLN A 112 -8.11 22.31 -34.70
N SER A 113 -8.93 21.69 -33.85
CA SER A 113 -9.19 22.16 -32.48
C SER A 113 -7.93 22.16 -31.61
N THR A 114 -6.90 21.38 -31.93
CA THR A 114 -5.62 21.33 -31.18
C THR A 114 -4.83 22.64 -31.27
N ARG A 115 -5.16 23.52 -32.21
CA ARG A 115 -4.52 24.84 -32.34
C ARG A 115 -4.84 25.78 -31.18
N ASP A 116 -5.93 25.52 -30.46
CA ASP A 116 -6.44 26.31 -29.34
C ASP A 116 -6.97 25.38 -28.24
N ILE A 117 -6.41 25.48 -27.03
CA ILE A 117 -6.74 24.55 -25.93
C ILE A 117 -8.21 24.65 -25.51
N ASP A 118 -8.83 25.83 -25.57
CA ASP A 118 -10.24 25.99 -25.24
C ASP A 118 -11.13 25.29 -26.28
N SER A 119 -10.80 25.40 -27.57
CA SER A 119 -11.45 24.64 -28.65
C SER A 119 -11.26 23.13 -28.51
N LEU A 120 -10.06 22.67 -28.14
CA LEU A 120 -9.78 21.25 -27.87
C LEU A 120 -10.61 20.73 -26.70
N ARG A 121 -10.70 21.51 -25.61
CA ARG A 121 -11.51 21.20 -24.42
C ARG A 121 -12.99 21.10 -24.76
N ALA A 122 -13.54 22.05 -25.52
CA ALA A 122 -14.93 22.00 -25.96
C ALA A 122 -15.20 20.77 -26.84
N SER A 123 -14.25 20.43 -27.72
CA SER A 123 -14.37 19.27 -28.62
C SER A 123 -14.29 17.93 -27.87
N SER A 124 -13.46 17.83 -26.83
CA SER A 124 -13.28 16.61 -26.02
C SER A 124 -14.48 16.27 -25.14
N GLN A 125 -15.22 17.26 -24.66
CA GLN A 125 -16.42 17.07 -23.82
C GLN A 125 -17.52 16.22 -24.47
N HIS A 126 -17.57 16.21 -25.80
CA HIS A 126 -18.57 15.45 -26.56
C HIS A 126 -18.09 14.05 -26.97
N LEU A 127 -16.86 13.66 -26.60
CA LEU A 127 -16.30 12.36 -26.90
C LEU A 127 -16.27 11.46 -25.67
N HIS A 128 -16.23 10.16 -25.93
CA HIS A 128 -15.98 9.17 -24.89
C HIS A 128 -14.49 9.16 -24.49
N ALA A 129 -14.20 8.89 -23.22
CA ALA A 129 -12.84 8.85 -22.68
C ALA A 129 -11.83 8.04 -23.53
N PRO A 130 -12.16 6.85 -24.08
CA PRO A 130 -11.23 6.11 -24.93
C PRO A 130 -10.80 6.87 -26.19
N ALA A 131 -11.66 7.72 -26.75
CA ALA A 131 -11.35 8.52 -27.93
C ALA A 131 -10.35 9.62 -27.59
N VAL A 132 -10.58 10.34 -26.49
CA VAL A 132 -9.69 11.41 -26.00
C VAL A 132 -8.30 10.84 -25.67
N LEU A 133 -8.24 9.68 -25.00
CA LEU A 133 -6.97 9.02 -24.66
C LEU A 133 -6.24 8.48 -25.90
N ALA A 134 -6.96 7.92 -26.87
CA ALA A 134 -6.36 7.48 -28.13
C ALA A 134 -5.80 8.66 -28.93
N TYR A 135 -6.51 9.79 -28.91
CA TYR A 135 -6.05 11.03 -29.51
C TYR A 135 -4.81 11.59 -28.81
N GLY A 136 -4.77 11.60 -27.47
CA GLY A 136 -3.58 12.00 -26.70
C GLY A 136 -2.34 11.18 -27.06
N LYS A 137 -2.49 9.87 -27.28
CA LYS A 137 -1.39 9.01 -27.76
C LYS A 137 -0.90 9.40 -29.16
N LEU A 138 -1.81 9.77 -30.06
CA LEU A 138 -1.44 10.27 -31.39
C LEU A 138 -0.71 11.61 -31.28
N LEU A 139 -1.21 12.55 -30.48
CA LEU A 139 -0.53 13.84 -30.26
C LEU A 139 0.88 13.66 -29.68
N ARG A 140 1.07 12.73 -28.74
CA ARG A 140 2.39 12.40 -28.21
C ARG A 140 3.31 11.81 -29.27
N ALA A 141 2.80 10.92 -30.14
CA ALA A 141 3.57 10.38 -31.24
C ALA A 141 4.00 11.48 -32.23
N LEU A 142 3.13 12.46 -32.50
CA LEU A 142 3.46 13.62 -33.33
C LEU A 142 4.47 14.54 -32.65
N LEU A 143 4.31 14.82 -31.35
CA LEU A 143 5.22 15.64 -30.55
C LEU A 143 6.65 15.07 -30.51
N ASN A 144 6.78 13.75 -30.50
CA ASN A 144 8.08 13.06 -30.53
C ASN A 144 8.90 13.35 -31.80
N LEU A 145 8.26 13.80 -32.88
CA LEU A 145 8.95 14.21 -34.11
C LEU A 145 9.67 15.56 -33.96
N ARG A 146 9.36 16.33 -32.89
CA ARG A 146 9.97 17.62 -32.53
C ARG A 146 9.92 18.67 -33.64
N ALA A 147 8.92 18.59 -34.50
CA ALA A 147 8.74 19.51 -35.62
C ALA A 147 7.28 19.89 -35.78
N ALA A 148 7.04 20.98 -36.52
CA ALA A 148 5.69 21.35 -36.90
C ALA A 148 5.14 20.33 -37.91
N ILE A 149 3.89 19.94 -37.74
CA ILE A 149 3.25 18.89 -38.54
C ILE A 149 2.13 19.51 -39.35
N ILE A 150 2.20 19.35 -40.67
CA ILE A 150 1.12 19.67 -41.60
C ILE A 150 0.32 18.39 -41.81
N ILE A 151 -0.98 18.45 -41.52
CA ILE A 151 -1.93 17.38 -41.76
C ILE A 151 -2.82 17.78 -42.93
N GLU A 152 -2.88 16.93 -43.94
CA GLU A 152 -3.83 17.05 -45.05
C GLU A 152 -4.86 15.92 -44.96
N LEU A 153 -6.13 16.24 -45.21
CA LEU A 153 -7.20 15.27 -45.41
C LEU A 153 -7.90 15.57 -46.74
N ALA A 154 -7.96 14.58 -47.63
CA ALA A 154 -8.72 14.65 -48.86
C ALA A 154 -9.67 13.46 -48.97
N ALA A 155 -10.94 13.74 -49.27
CA ALA A 155 -11.94 12.74 -49.61
C ALA A 155 -12.19 12.74 -51.13
N PRO A 156 -12.63 11.62 -51.73
CA PRO A 156 -12.76 11.49 -53.19
C PRO A 156 -13.63 12.55 -53.87
N ALA A 157 -14.73 12.97 -53.25
CA ALA A 157 -15.61 14.03 -53.74
C ALA A 157 -15.61 15.29 -52.85
N GLY A 158 -14.61 15.46 -51.99
CA GLY A 158 -14.52 16.57 -51.03
C GLY A 158 -13.35 17.52 -51.31
N PRO A 159 -13.39 18.75 -50.76
CA PRO A 159 -12.23 19.61 -50.79
C PRO A 159 -11.11 19.02 -49.94
N CYS A 160 -9.86 19.22 -50.37
CA CYS A 160 -8.71 18.96 -49.52
C CYS A 160 -8.72 19.98 -48.38
N ARG A 161 -8.62 19.48 -47.14
CA ARG A 161 -8.47 20.30 -45.94
C ARG A 161 -7.05 20.15 -45.44
N GLU A 162 -6.49 21.24 -44.91
CA GLU A 162 -5.14 21.28 -44.38
C GLU A 162 -5.14 21.99 -43.02
N THR A 163 -4.28 21.54 -42.11
CA THR A 163 -3.98 22.23 -40.86
C THR A 163 -2.53 22.02 -40.48
N GLU A 164 -1.91 23.03 -39.90
CA GLU A 164 -0.55 22.96 -39.35
C GLU A 164 -0.61 23.04 -37.82
N LEU A 165 0.14 22.17 -37.17
CA LEU A 165 0.31 22.14 -35.72
C LEU A 165 1.77 22.44 -35.37
N SER A 166 2.00 23.49 -34.60
CA SER A 166 3.33 23.79 -34.07
C SER A 166 3.71 22.84 -32.93
N VAL A 167 5.00 22.72 -32.65
CA VAL A 167 5.51 21.93 -31.52
C VAL A 167 4.90 22.39 -30.19
N GLN A 168 4.75 23.70 -30.00
CA GLN A 168 4.14 24.26 -28.79
C GLN A 168 2.67 23.84 -28.64
N GLN A 169 1.89 23.89 -29.72
CA GLN A 169 0.48 23.47 -29.70
C GLN A 169 0.35 21.97 -29.38
N LEU A 170 1.23 21.14 -29.94
CA LEU A 170 1.29 19.72 -29.61
C LEU A 170 1.64 19.50 -28.14
N GLN A 171 2.62 20.24 -27.62
CA GLN A 171 3.04 20.16 -26.21
C GLN A 171 1.92 20.56 -25.25
N ASP A 172 1.25 21.68 -25.52
CA ASP A 172 0.15 22.19 -24.68
C ASP A 172 -1.02 21.20 -24.68
N ALA A 173 -1.36 20.64 -25.84
CA ALA A 173 -2.46 19.70 -25.97
C ALA A 173 -2.17 18.35 -25.31
N VAL A 174 -0.95 17.83 -25.44
CA VAL A 174 -0.51 16.62 -24.70
C VAL A 174 -0.59 16.88 -23.21
N SER A 175 -0.10 18.03 -22.74
CA SER A 175 -0.13 18.41 -21.33
C SER A 175 -1.56 18.47 -20.80
N TYR A 176 -2.48 19.12 -21.53
CA TYR A 176 -3.90 19.17 -21.16
C TYR A 176 -4.57 17.79 -21.10
N ILE A 177 -4.34 16.93 -22.08
CA ILE A 177 -4.97 15.60 -22.10
C ILE A 177 -4.44 14.73 -20.96
N GLU A 178 -3.17 14.84 -20.62
CA GLU A 178 -2.49 14.00 -19.62
C GLU A 178 -2.48 14.57 -18.21
N GLU A 179 -2.91 15.82 -18.06
CA GLU A 179 -3.03 16.49 -16.76
C GLU A 179 -3.88 15.65 -15.81
N THR A 180 -3.25 15.26 -14.71
CA THR A 180 -3.86 14.44 -13.67
C THR A 180 -3.65 15.13 -12.33
N GLU A 181 -4.74 15.57 -11.72
CA GLU A 181 -4.73 16.11 -10.38
C GLU A 181 -4.70 14.96 -9.38
N ILE A 182 -3.72 14.96 -8.47
CA ILE A 182 -3.56 13.91 -7.46
C ILE A 182 -3.89 14.50 -6.10
N SER A 183 -4.83 13.90 -5.40
CA SER A 183 -5.13 14.18 -4.00
C SER A 183 -4.95 12.92 -3.15
N SER A 184 -4.54 13.10 -1.90
CA SER A 184 -4.32 12.01 -0.95
C SER A 184 -5.03 12.32 0.37
N ILE A 185 -5.66 11.30 0.95
CA ILE A 185 -6.15 11.34 2.33
C ILE A 185 -5.62 10.13 3.10
N PHE A 186 -5.31 10.31 4.38
CA PHE A 186 -4.89 9.22 5.26
C PHE A 186 -6.06 8.78 6.13
N LEU A 187 -6.34 7.48 6.12
CA LEU A 187 -7.45 6.85 6.83
C LEU A 187 -6.87 5.87 7.85
N ARG A 188 -7.15 6.10 9.13
CA ARG A 188 -6.86 5.13 10.18
C ARG A 188 -8.03 4.15 10.27
N VAL A 189 -7.76 2.88 10.01
CA VAL A 189 -8.78 1.83 9.92
C VAL A 189 -8.45 0.72 10.91
N ARG A 190 -9.45 0.34 11.69
CA ARG A 190 -9.43 -0.85 12.54
C ARG A 190 -10.35 -1.90 11.92
N GLY A 191 -9.91 -3.14 11.88
CA GLY A 191 -10.67 -4.20 11.22
C GLY A 191 -9.96 -5.54 11.20
N SER A 192 -10.33 -6.36 10.23
CA SER A 192 -9.76 -7.67 9.99
C SER A 192 -9.01 -7.69 8.67
N LEU A 193 -7.71 -8.01 8.73
CA LEU A 193 -6.89 -8.27 7.57
C LEU A 193 -7.27 -9.66 7.02
N GLN A 194 -7.86 -9.67 5.83
CA GLN A 194 -8.41 -10.88 5.19
C GLN A 194 -7.41 -11.52 4.21
N ALA A 195 -6.65 -10.69 3.49
CA ALA A 195 -5.61 -11.14 2.58
C ALA A 195 -4.39 -10.21 2.66
N PHE A 196 -3.20 -10.79 2.63
CA PHE A 196 -1.96 -10.03 2.66
C PHE A 196 -0.88 -10.75 1.86
N ASN A 197 -0.39 -10.08 0.81
CA ASN A 197 0.64 -10.62 -0.08
C ASN A 197 1.79 -9.63 -0.21
N PRO A 198 2.83 -9.75 0.65
CA PRO A 198 4.03 -8.92 0.59
C PRO A 198 4.74 -8.92 -0.76
N ALA A 199 4.87 -10.11 -1.38
CA ALA A 199 5.58 -10.29 -2.64
C ALA A 199 4.81 -9.66 -3.82
N GLY A 200 3.49 -9.84 -3.87
CA GLY A 200 2.60 -9.21 -4.85
C GLY A 200 2.28 -7.75 -4.56
N LYS A 201 2.70 -7.24 -3.39
CA LYS A 201 2.40 -5.91 -2.85
C LYS A 201 0.90 -5.61 -2.73
N LEU A 202 0.10 -6.59 -2.31
CA LEU A 202 -1.36 -6.45 -2.23
C LEU A 202 -1.87 -6.71 -0.82
N PHE A 203 -2.97 -6.07 -0.46
CA PHE A 203 -3.69 -6.32 0.78
C PHE A 203 -5.21 -6.25 0.57
N LEU A 204 -5.96 -6.90 1.47
CA LEU A 204 -7.39 -6.77 1.64
C LEU A 204 -7.69 -6.68 3.14
N LEU A 205 -8.29 -5.56 3.54
CA LEU A 205 -8.72 -5.30 4.91
C LEU A 205 -10.21 -4.98 4.93
N GLU A 206 -10.93 -5.60 5.85
CA GLU A 206 -12.34 -5.33 6.12
C GLU A 206 -12.44 -4.55 7.42
N GLY A 207 -12.85 -3.29 7.34
CA GLY A 207 -13.00 -2.41 8.49
C GLY A 207 -14.15 -2.84 9.39
N GLU A 208 -14.10 -2.44 10.67
CA GLU A 208 -15.22 -2.62 11.61
C GLU A 208 -16.49 -1.87 11.15
N ASP A 209 -16.34 -0.85 10.30
CA ASP A 209 -17.42 -0.12 9.64
C ASP A 209 -18.06 -0.89 8.45
N GLY A 210 -17.60 -2.11 8.18
CA GLY A 210 -18.03 -2.95 7.06
C GLY A 210 -17.47 -2.53 5.70
N ARG A 211 -16.61 -1.51 5.64
CA ARG A 211 -15.97 -1.09 4.38
C ARG A 211 -14.79 -1.99 4.06
N ARG A 212 -14.61 -2.26 2.77
CA ARG A 212 -13.49 -3.04 2.26
C ARG A 212 -12.44 -2.12 1.66
N PHE A 213 -11.20 -2.31 2.07
CA PHE A 213 -10.03 -1.61 1.57
C PHE A 213 -9.14 -2.61 0.86
N THR A 214 -8.84 -2.33 -0.39
CA THR A 214 -8.03 -3.21 -1.25
C THR A 214 -7.09 -2.37 -2.07
N GLY A 215 -5.83 -2.78 -2.14
CA GLY A 215 -4.87 -2.01 -2.92
C GLY A 215 -3.44 -2.46 -2.68
N ARG A 216 -2.53 -1.50 -2.71
CA ARG A 216 -1.10 -1.76 -2.67
C ARG A 216 -0.54 -1.60 -1.26
N ILE A 217 0.58 -2.25 -0.98
CA ILE A 217 1.34 -2.00 0.26
C ILE A 217 2.61 -1.21 -0.07
N THR A 218 3.07 -0.42 0.90
CA THR A 218 4.36 0.29 0.80
C THR A 218 5.54 -0.67 0.75
N LYS A 219 6.68 -0.17 0.26
CA LYS A 219 7.91 -0.98 0.13
C LYS A 219 8.43 -1.40 1.50
N GLU A 220 8.29 -0.53 2.49
CA GLU A 220 8.71 -0.70 3.87
C GLU A 220 7.96 -1.88 4.51
N ILE A 221 6.63 -1.89 4.43
CA ILE A 221 5.79 -3.01 4.90
C ILE A 221 6.14 -4.30 4.15
N ALA A 222 6.24 -4.24 2.82
CA ALA A 222 6.56 -5.42 2.02
C ALA A 222 7.90 -6.05 2.46
N GLN A 223 8.92 -5.23 2.69
CA GLN A 223 10.23 -5.69 3.13
C GLN A 223 10.22 -6.26 4.55
N HIS A 224 9.52 -5.60 5.47
CA HIS A 224 9.38 -6.06 6.86
C HIS A 224 8.80 -7.48 6.90
N TYR A 225 7.63 -7.69 6.29
CA TYR A 225 6.92 -8.97 6.35
C TYR A 225 7.47 -10.05 5.40
N THR A 226 8.33 -9.70 4.45
CA THR A 226 9.07 -10.70 3.66
C THR A 226 10.28 -11.25 4.43
N LYS A 227 10.90 -10.45 5.31
CA LYS A 227 12.14 -10.81 6.03
C LYS A 227 11.93 -11.29 7.46
N ALA A 228 10.97 -10.72 8.19
CA ALA A 228 10.86 -10.89 9.64
C ALA A 228 9.96 -12.06 10.05
N ALA A 229 8.75 -12.17 9.48
CA ALA A 229 7.85 -13.31 9.63
C ALA A 229 6.65 -13.13 8.67
N PRO A 230 6.31 -14.11 7.81
CA PRO A 230 5.08 -14.04 7.04
C PRO A 230 3.87 -14.15 7.98
N ILE A 231 2.80 -13.41 7.70
CA ILE A 231 1.51 -13.60 8.38
C ILE A 231 0.96 -14.96 7.95
N THR A 232 0.98 -15.94 8.85
CA THR A 232 0.63 -17.34 8.54
C THR A 232 -0.83 -17.68 8.82
N LYS A 233 -1.55 -16.85 9.58
CA LYS A 233 -2.98 -17.05 9.90
C LYS A 233 -3.76 -15.78 9.59
N LEU A 234 -4.71 -15.91 8.67
CA LEU A 234 -5.71 -14.91 8.32
C LEU A 234 -7.10 -15.57 8.46
N PRO A 235 -8.16 -14.84 8.81
CA PRO A 235 -8.17 -13.42 9.16
C PRO A 235 -7.48 -13.10 10.50
N ILE A 236 -6.91 -11.90 10.62
CA ILE A 236 -6.34 -11.38 11.88
C ILE A 236 -6.86 -9.97 12.16
N LEU A 237 -7.07 -9.63 13.44
CA LEU A 237 -7.39 -8.26 13.84
C LEU A 237 -6.20 -7.35 13.56
N SER A 238 -6.45 -6.17 13.00
CA SER A 238 -5.39 -5.27 12.58
C SER A 238 -5.82 -3.81 12.69
N GLU A 239 -4.85 -2.97 13.01
CA GLU A 239 -4.94 -1.54 12.82
C GLU A 239 -4.04 -1.14 11.65
N ALA A 240 -4.56 -0.31 10.77
CA ALA A 240 -3.90 0.09 9.54
C ALA A 240 -4.01 1.59 9.33
N LEU A 241 -2.96 2.18 8.77
CA LEU A 241 -3.01 3.49 8.14
C LEU A 241 -3.03 3.29 6.62
N ILE A 242 -4.07 3.79 5.97
CA ILE A 242 -4.30 3.65 4.53
C ILE A 242 -4.28 5.03 3.89
N GLU A 243 -3.34 5.27 2.99
CA GLU A 243 -3.36 6.42 2.10
C GLU A 243 -4.28 6.12 0.91
N ARG A 244 -5.41 6.82 0.80
CA ARG A 244 -6.27 6.79 -0.38
C ARG A 244 -5.83 7.89 -1.33
N ARG A 245 -5.21 7.50 -2.44
CA ARG A 245 -4.84 8.40 -3.54
C ARG A 245 -5.96 8.45 -4.57
N THR A 246 -6.40 9.64 -4.90
CA THR A 246 -7.38 9.89 -5.96
C THR A 246 -6.70 10.66 -7.08
N ALA A 247 -6.64 10.07 -8.26
CA ALA A 247 -6.16 10.71 -9.48
C ALA A 247 -7.37 11.11 -10.33
N TYR A 248 -7.54 12.42 -10.58
CA TYR A 248 -8.58 12.99 -11.41
C TYR A 248 -7.99 13.50 -12.72
N GLN A 249 -8.53 13.05 -13.85
CA GLN A 249 -8.10 13.45 -15.18
C GLN A 249 -9.19 14.31 -15.82
N ALA A 250 -8.97 15.63 -15.87
CA ALA A 250 -9.96 16.61 -16.28
C ALA A 250 -10.39 16.46 -17.75
N SER A 251 -9.50 16.01 -18.63
CA SER A 251 -9.76 15.84 -20.06
C SER A 251 -10.83 14.80 -20.39
N ILE A 252 -11.12 13.88 -19.45
CA ILE A 252 -12.09 12.80 -19.60
C ILE A 252 -13.10 12.73 -18.44
N ASP A 253 -13.06 13.69 -17.53
CA ASP A 253 -13.88 13.75 -16.31
C ASP A 253 -13.92 12.41 -15.55
N ALA A 254 -12.74 11.83 -15.32
CA ALA A 254 -12.62 10.52 -14.68
C ALA A 254 -11.74 10.57 -13.44
N ALA A 255 -12.23 9.95 -12.35
CA ALA A 255 -11.47 9.75 -11.13
C ALA A 255 -11.12 8.26 -10.97
N SER A 256 -9.89 7.99 -10.52
CA SER A 256 -9.45 6.66 -10.11
C SER A 256 -8.89 6.72 -8.71
N THR A 257 -9.28 5.76 -7.86
CA THR A 257 -8.83 5.67 -6.48
C THR A 257 -7.95 4.44 -6.28
N VAL A 258 -6.88 4.61 -5.51
CA VAL A 258 -6.00 3.52 -5.09
C VAL A 258 -5.74 3.65 -3.60
N ASP A 259 -6.02 2.58 -2.87
CA ASP A 259 -5.67 2.47 -1.46
C ASP A 259 -4.23 1.93 -1.32
N ILE A 260 -3.43 2.60 -0.51
CA ILE A 260 -2.04 2.23 -0.22
C ILE A 260 -1.91 2.02 1.29
N LEU A 261 -1.64 0.80 1.72
CA LEU A 261 -1.35 0.48 3.11
C LEU A 261 0.04 1.01 3.47
N THR A 262 0.08 2.02 4.35
CA THR A 262 1.32 2.70 4.77
C THR A 262 1.82 2.23 6.12
N GLU A 263 0.92 1.84 7.02
CA GLU A 263 1.23 1.22 8.31
C GLU A 263 0.30 0.03 8.54
N LEU A 264 0.85 -1.05 9.11
CA LEU A 264 0.08 -2.24 9.46
C LEU A 264 0.58 -2.79 10.79
N ASP A 265 -0.30 -2.79 11.77
CA ASP A 265 -0.10 -3.37 13.08
C ASP A 265 -1.06 -4.54 13.28
N THR A 266 -0.48 -5.75 13.27
CA THR A 266 -1.18 -7.02 13.42
C THR A 266 -0.99 -7.65 14.79
N ASP A 267 -0.37 -6.96 15.75
CA ASP A 267 -0.30 -7.47 17.12
C ASP A 267 -1.71 -7.37 17.75
N PRO A 268 -2.37 -8.50 18.09
CA PRO A 268 -3.64 -8.47 18.80
C PRO A 268 -3.49 -7.97 20.25
N GLY A 269 -2.26 -7.88 20.76
CA GLY A 269 -1.96 -7.72 22.19
C GLY A 269 -2.14 -9.02 22.96
N GLU A 270 -1.73 -9.02 24.22
CA GLU A 270 -1.87 -10.20 25.09
C GLU A 270 -3.33 -10.44 25.52
N ASN A 271 -3.71 -11.72 25.63
CA ASN A 271 -5.08 -12.10 26.00
C ASN A 271 -5.36 -11.77 27.48
N ARG A 272 -6.37 -10.94 27.69
CA ARG A 272 -6.82 -10.48 29.02
C ARG A 272 -7.26 -11.63 29.93
N GLU A 273 -8.16 -12.49 29.47
CA GLU A 273 -8.73 -13.56 30.31
C GLU A 273 -7.66 -14.57 30.72
N GLU A 274 -6.75 -14.90 29.81
CA GLU A 274 -5.64 -15.80 30.10
C GLU A 274 -4.68 -15.19 31.12
N LEU A 275 -4.29 -13.93 30.93
CA LEU A 275 -3.38 -13.23 31.83
C LEU A 275 -4.00 -13.01 33.21
N GLU A 276 -5.27 -12.60 33.28
CA GLU A 276 -6.00 -12.41 34.53
C GLU A 276 -6.03 -13.71 35.34
N ALA A 277 -6.40 -14.83 34.73
CA ALA A 277 -6.43 -16.12 35.41
C ALA A 277 -5.05 -16.53 35.95
N ARG A 278 -3.99 -16.27 35.19
CA ARG A 278 -2.60 -16.55 35.62
C ARG A 278 -2.14 -15.62 36.75
N PHE A 279 -2.36 -14.31 36.64
CA PHE A 279 -2.03 -13.36 37.71
C PHE A 279 -2.81 -13.65 38.98
N GLN A 280 -4.11 -13.96 38.88
CA GLN A 280 -4.95 -14.32 40.03
C GLN A 280 -4.44 -15.59 40.72
N LYS A 281 -4.01 -16.58 39.95
CA LYS A 281 -3.45 -17.83 40.47
C LYS A 281 -2.17 -17.56 41.28
N VAL A 282 -1.24 -16.76 40.74
CA VAL A 282 -0.01 -16.44 41.48
C VAL A 282 -0.29 -15.54 42.69
N TYR A 283 -1.19 -14.54 42.55
CA TYR A 283 -1.62 -13.70 43.67
C TYR A 283 -2.22 -14.52 44.82
N ASN A 284 -3.07 -15.52 44.52
CA ASN A 284 -3.66 -16.38 45.54
C ASN A 284 -2.60 -17.20 46.28
N ARG A 285 -1.63 -17.77 45.57
CA ARG A 285 -0.49 -18.49 46.18
C ARG A 285 0.32 -17.58 47.11
N LEU A 286 0.66 -16.38 46.62
CA LEU A 286 1.38 -15.37 47.38
C LEU A 286 0.60 -14.97 48.64
N LYS A 287 -0.70 -14.73 48.52
CA LYS A 287 -1.57 -14.37 49.65
C LYS A 287 -1.65 -15.51 50.68
N THR A 288 -1.74 -16.76 50.24
CA THR A 288 -1.71 -17.92 51.15
C THR A 288 -0.38 -18.01 51.87
N ALA A 289 0.75 -17.83 51.18
CA ALA A 289 2.08 -17.84 51.80
C ALA A 289 2.24 -16.70 52.83
N LEU A 290 1.70 -15.51 52.54
CA LEU A 290 1.71 -14.38 53.46
C LEU A 290 0.76 -14.52 54.66
N ALA A 291 -0.28 -15.36 54.57
CA ALA A 291 -1.29 -15.54 55.63
C ALA A 291 -0.88 -16.55 56.72
N HIS A 292 0.16 -17.37 56.49
CA HIS A 292 0.69 -18.28 57.51
C HIS A 292 1.63 -17.52 58.47
N GLU A 293 1.09 -16.49 59.13
CA GLU A 293 1.82 -15.56 60.02
C GLU A 293 2.22 -16.19 61.38
N ASP A 294 1.76 -17.40 61.71
CA ASP A 294 1.82 -17.90 63.09
C ASP A 294 3.09 -18.68 63.48
N ASP A 295 4.02 -18.94 62.54
CA ASP A 295 5.31 -19.53 62.89
C ASP A 295 6.46 -18.70 62.31
N TYR A 296 7.21 -18.03 63.19
CA TYR A 296 8.46 -17.32 62.89
C TYR A 296 9.58 -18.25 62.36
N LEU A 297 9.26 -19.50 62.03
CA LEU A 297 10.11 -20.49 61.41
C LEU A 297 9.85 -20.54 59.89
N GLN A 298 10.60 -19.70 59.18
CA GLN A 298 11.19 -20.01 57.87
C GLN A 298 10.30 -20.33 56.65
N THR A 299 9.03 -19.90 56.56
CA THR A 299 8.34 -20.03 55.26
C THR A 299 8.72 -18.90 54.31
N ILE A 300 9.42 -19.25 53.22
CA ILE A 300 9.75 -18.36 52.11
C ILE A 300 8.44 -17.90 51.46
N PRO A 301 8.16 -16.58 51.38
CA PRO A 301 6.86 -16.09 50.95
C PRO A 301 6.61 -16.24 49.43
N VAL A 302 7.66 -16.45 48.62
CA VAL A 302 7.56 -16.61 47.16
C VAL A 302 8.44 -17.77 46.70
N SER A 303 7.85 -18.77 46.05
CA SER A 303 8.61 -19.86 45.46
C SER A 303 9.37 -19.42 44.20
N ALA A 304 10.47 -20.10 43.85
CA ALA A 304 11.20 -19.85 42.60
C ALA A 304 10.30 -19.97 41.35
N ALA A 305 9.36 -20.92 41.37
CA ALA A 305 8.41 -21.14 40.28
C ALA A 305 7.43 -19.95 40.14
N ASP A 306 6.89 -19.42 41.25
CA ASP A 306 5.99 -18.27 41.21
C ASP A 306 6.72 -16.99 40.74
N TYR A 307 7.98 -16.83 41.15
CA TYR A 307 8.82 -15.71 40.70
C TYR A 307 9.12 -15.77 39.20
N SER A 308 9.46 -16.95 38.68
CA SER A 308 9.69 -17.17 37.25
C SER A 308 8.41 -16.95 36.44
N GLU A 309 7.27 -17.50 36.89
CA GLU A 309 5.96 -17.32 36.23
C GLU A 309 5.58 -15.83 36.16
N LEU A 310 5.76 -15.07 37.26
CA LEU A 310 5.47 -13.63 37.27
C LEU A 310 6.39 -12.81 36.37
N THR A 311 7.69 -13.13 36.37
CA THR A 311 8.65 -12.41 35.53
C THR A 311 8.32 -12.61 34.05
N GLU A 312 8.05 -13.86 33.64
CA GLU A 312 7.63 -14.17 32.27
C GLU A 312 6.35 -13.41 31.86
N LEU A 313 5.32 -13.42 32.71
CA LEU A 313 4.05 -12.74 32.41
C LEU A 313 4.22 -11.23 32.30
N THR A 314 5.07 -10.64 33.15
CA THR A 314 5.36 -9.20 33.15
C THR A 314 6.15 -8.79 31.91
N ASP A 315 7.16 -9.57 31.53
CA ASP A 315 7.98 -9.33 30.35
C ASP A 315 7.16 -9.47 29.07
N ARG A 316 6.30 -10.50 28.99
CA ARG A 316 5.34 -10.67 27.88
C ARG A 316 4.42 -9.46 27.73
N LEU A 317 3.86 -8.97 28.84
CA LEU A 317 3.08 -7.74 28.84
C LEU A 317 3.90 -6.54 28.38
N LEU A 318 5.10 -6.34 28.92
CA LEU A 318 5.98 -5.22 28.53
C LEU A 318 6.47 -5.29 27.08
N ALA A 319 6.48 -6.47 26.46
CA ALA A 319 6.76 -6.66 25.04
C ALA A 319 5.53 -6.45 24.14
N SER A 320 4.31 -6.62 24.67
CA SER A 320 3.06 -6.47 23.91
C SER A 320 2.74 -5.01 23.56
N ASN A 321 1.95 -4.78 22.51
CA ASN A 321 1.57 -3.41 22.15
C ASN A 321 0.84 -2.66 23.28
N PRO A 322 1.33 -1.47 23.74
CA PRO A 322 0.74 -0.72 24.84
C PRO A 322 -0.69 -0.22 24.61
N SER A 323 -1.14 -0.18 23.36
CA SER A 323 -2.48 0.26 23.00
C SER A 323 -3.49 -0.89 22.83
N LYS A 324 -3.08 -2.15 23.02
CA LYS A 324 -3.88 -3.35 22.70
C LYS A 324 -3.81 -4.44 23.76
N GLY A 325 -4.76 -5.38 23.71
CA GLY A 325 -4.87 -6.49 24.65
C GLY A 325 -4.97 -6.06 26.11
N ALA A 326 -4.44 -6.91 27.00
CA ALA A 326 -4.34 -6.66 28.44
C ALA A 326 -3.58 -5.38 28.82
N ARG A 327 -2.62 -4.92 28.00
CA ARG A 327 -1.80 -3.75 28.33
C ARG A 327 -2.53 -2.42 28.23
N ARG A 328 -3.63 -2.35 27.47
CA ARG A 328 -4.43 -1.13 27.29
C ARG A 328 -5.05 -0.64 28.60
N THR A 329 -5.45 -1.56 29.49
CA THR A 329 -6.17 -1.22 30.72
C THR A 329 -5.22 -0.90 31.88
N MET A 330 -3.92 -1.13 31.71
CA MET A 330 -2.92 -0.99 32.77
C MET A 330 -2.23 0.36 32.74
N ASP A 331 -1.94 0.91 33.92
CA ASP A 331 -1.01 2.03 34.04
C ASP A 331 0.43 1.54 33.78
N SER A 332 1.13 2.25 32.89
CA SER A 332 2.56 2.05 32.61
C SER A 332 3.43 2.06 33.87
N SER A 333 3.06 2.83 34.89
CA SER A 333 3.79 2.91 36.15
C SER A 333 3.62 1.66 37.01
N ASP A 334 2.43 1.07 37.05
CA ASP A 334 2.17 -0.16 37.82
C ASP A 334 2.92 -1.36 37.25
N LEU A 335 2.98 -1.50 35.92
CA LEU A 335 3.77 -2.53 35.24
C LEU A 335 5.28 -2.38 35.47
N THR A 336 5.77 -1.14 35.41
CA THR A 336 7.18 -0.85 35.63
C THR A 336 7.58 -1.12 37.08
N ASP A 337 6.74 -0.73 38.04
CA ASP A 337 6.96 -1.00 39.46
C ASP A 337 6.97 -2.51 39.76
N LEU A 338 6.07 -3.27 39.13
CA LEU A 338 6.01 -4.73 39.27
C LEU A 338 7.27 -5.40 38.72
N HIS A 339 7.72 -5.01 37.53
CA HIS A 339 9.00 -5.47 36.98
C HIS A 339 10.19 -5.07 37.87
N MET A 340 10.21 -3.86 38.43
CA MET A 340 11.29 -3.43 39.33
C MET A 340 11.34 -4.23 40.63
N LEU A 341 10.18 -4.63 41.18
CA LEU A 341 10.11 -5.49 42.35
C LEU A 341 10.63 -6.90 42.04
N LEU A 342 10.41 -7.38 40.82
CA LEU A 342 10.89 -8.66 40.33
C LEU A 342 12.36 -8.62 39.86
N ALA A 343 13.09 -7.51 39.98
CA ALA A 343 14.50 -7.49 39.58
C ALA A 343 15.38 -8.35 40.50
N GLU A 344 16.36 -9.07 39.94
CA GLU A 344 17.32 -9.91 40.68
C GLU A 344 18.10 -9.14 41.77
N SER A 345 18.19 -7.82 41.64
CA SER A 345 18.82 -6.94 42.62
C SER A 345 18.02 -6.78 43.92
N LYS A 346 16.72 -7.14 43.92
CA LYS A 346 15.82 -6.99 45.06
C LYS A 346 15.87 -8.21 45.99
N PRO A 347 15.64 -8.01 47.30
CA PRO A 347 15.54 -9.08 48.28
C PRO A 347 14.67 -10.27 47.86
N ILE A 348 13.52 -10.02 47.22
CA ILE A 348 12.60 -11.06 46.75
C ILE A 348 13.19 -11.91 45.62
N GLY A 349 13.83 -11.29 44.62
CA GLY A 349 14.50 -12.01 43.52
C GLY A 349 15.73 -12.76 44.00
N ARG A 350 16.52 -12.17 44.90
CA ARG A 350 17.68 -12.84 45.51
C ARG A 350 17.28 -14.07 46.31
N LEU A 351 16.19 -13.98 47.07
CA LEU A 351 15.69 -15.09 47.88
C LEU A 351 15.16 -16.22 46.99
N ALA A 352 14.35 -15.88 45.97
CA ALA A 352 13.79 -16.85 45.02
C ALA A 352 14.87 -17.60 44.21
N LEU A 353 15.92 -16.89 43.78
CA LEU A 353 17.04 -17.49 43.02
C LEU A 353 18.05 -18.23 43.91
N SER A 354 18.04 -17.98 45.23
CA SER A 354 18.92 -18.69 46.18
C SER A 354 18.41 -20.07 46.60
N ASP A 355 17.15 -20.38 46.30
CA ASP A 355 16.48 -21.63 46.69
C ASP A 355 16.82 -22.83 45.78
N GLU A 356 17.46 -22.61 44.64
CA GLU A 356 17.93 -23.70 43.75
C GLU A 356 19.23 -24.38 44.23
N GLY A 357 19.80 -23.92 45.35
CA GLY A 357 20.95 -24.56 45.98
C GLY A 357 20.51 -25.45 47.14
N ASP A 358 20.35 -26.75 46.89
CA ASP A 358 20.18 -27.82 47.88
C ASP A 358 21.06 -27.58 49.12
N PHE A 359 20.48 -26.99 50.15
CA PHE A 359 20.78 -27.32 51.52
C PHE A 359 19.48 -27.92 52.04
N GLU A 360 19.29 -29.20 51.73
CA GLU A 360 18.31 -30.04 52.41
C GLU A 360 18.39 -29.71 53.91
N ASP A 361 17.27 -29.28 54.47
CA ASP A 361 17.00 -29.36 55.90
C ASP A 361 17.14 -30.84 56.29
N THR A 362 18.36 -31.25 56.60
CA THR A 362 18.58 -32.43 57.42
C THR A 362 18.22 -32.03 58.86
N ASP A 363 16.91 -31.90 59.10
CA ASP A 363 16.26 -31.96 60.40
C ASP A 363 16.20 -33.43 60.92
N ASP A 364 17.21 -34.25 60.59
CA ASP A 364 17.48 -35.48 61.32
C ASP A 364 18.24 -35.10 62.60
N ILE A 365 17.45 -34.64 63.57
CA ILE A 365 17.86 -34.38 64.96
C ILE A 365 18.19 -35.69 65.72
N ASP A 366 18.10 -36.87 65.08
CA ASP A 366 18.33 -38.18 65.73
C ASP A 366 19.43 -39.06 65.09
N ALA A 367 20.46 -38.48 64.48
CA ALA A 367 21.67 -39.23 64.11
C ALA A 367 22.93 -38.69 64.83
N ASP A 368 23.46 -39.51 65.74
CA ASP A 368 24.70 -39.36 66.53
C ASP A 368 26.00 -39.14 65.71
N HIS A 369 26.05 -38.13 64.85
CA HIS A 369 27.27 -37.68 64.18
C HIS A 369 27.60 -36.24 64.54
N TYR A 370 28.42 -36.15 65.59
CA TYR A 370 29.15 -34.99 66.06
C TYR A 370 29.86 -34.26 64.89
N VAL A 371 29.25 -33.19 64.34
CA VAL A 371 29.95 -32.25 63.46
C VAL A 371 31.00 -31.53 64.32
N HIS A 372 32.25 -31.98 64.23
CA HIS A 372 33.31 -31.65 65.18
C HIS A 372 34.08 -30.35 64.88
N ASP A 373 33.70 -29.59 63.85
CA ASP A 373 34.38 -28.34 63.48
C ASP A 373 33.57 -27.09 63.90
N PRO A 374 34.06 -26.30 64.87
CA PRO A 374 33.43 -25.03 65.30
C PRO A 374 33.29 -24.01 64.15
N SER A 375 34.17 -24.05 63.15
CA SER A 375 34.13 -23.13 62.01
C SER A 375 32.94 -23.41 61.09
N ALA A 376 32.60 -24.67 60.89
CA ALA A 376 31.43 -25.10 60.10
C ALA A 376 30.11 -24.74 60.79
N ARG A 377 30.03 -24.84 62.13
CA ARG A 377 28.85 -24.40 62.88
C ARG A 377 28.66 -22.88 62.83
N ALA A 378 29.74 -22.11 62.97
CA ALA A 378 29.70 -20.66 62.85
C ALA A 378 29.35 -20.20 61.43
N ALA A 379 29.84 -20.89 60.39
CA ALA A 379 29.47 -20.63 59.01
C ALA A 379 27.98 -20.93 58.75
N LYS A 380 27.46 -22.07 59.23
CA LYS A 380 26.03 -22.41 59.14
C LYS A 380 25.15 -21.40 59.88
N SER A 381 25.50 -21.01 61.11
CA SER A 381 24.70 -20.03 61.86
C SER A 381 24.72 -18.64 61.21
N LYS A 382 25.85 -18.24 60.61
CA LYS A 382 25.97 -16.98 59.87
C LYS A 382 25.13 -17.00 58.59
N ALA A 383 25.17 -18.09 57.83
CA ALA A 383 24.34 -18.28 56.64
C ALA A 383 22.84 -18.27 56.99
N ALA A 384 22.44 -18.95 58.07
CA ALA A 384 21.06 -18.92 58.56
C ALA A 384 20.61 -17.52 58.99
N ALA A 385 21.48 -16.76 59.68
CA ALA A 385 21.19 -15.38 60.08
C ALA A 385 21.09 -14.43 58.87
N GLU A 386 21.95 -14.61 57.86
CA GLU A 386 21.88 -13.86 56.59
C GLU A 386 20.61 -14.20 55.80
N ARG A 387 20.22 -15.48 55.72
CA ARG A 387 18.97 -15.92 55.08
C ARG A 387 17.74 -15.39 55.82
N SER A 388 17.73 -15.42 57.15
CA SER A 388 16.66 -14.83 57.96
C SER A 388 16.52 -13.32 57.73
N ARG A 389 17.65 -12.60 57.65
CA ARG A 389 17.66 -11.17 57.33
C ARG A 389 17.14 -10.88 55.92
N LEU A 390 17.52 -11.70 54.93
CA LEU A 390 17.02 -11.60 53.55
C LEU A 390 15.54 -11.93 53.47
N ALA A 391 15.07 -12.97 54.16
CA ALA A 391 13.67 -13.36 54.22
C ALA A 391 12.79 -12.24 54.81
N SER A 392 13.23 -11.60 55.90
CA SER A 392 12.53 -10.45 56.48
C SER A 392 12.44 -9.26 55.51
N ALA A 393 13.52 -8.96 54.77
CA ALA A 393 13.51 -7.91 53.75
C ALA A 393 12.63 -8.28 52.54
N ALA A 394 12.69 -9.54 52.10
CA ALA A 394 11.87 -10.07 51.01
C ALA A 394 10.39 -10.08 51.35
N PHE A 395 10.01 -10.24 52.63
CA PHE A 395 8.63 -10.17 53.07
C PHE A 395 8.01 -8.79 52.79
N ALA A 396 8.72 -7.71 53.12
CA ALA A 396 8.26 -6.35 52.84
C ALA A 396 8.07 -6.09 51.33
N ASP A 397 8.94 -6.65 50.49
CA ASP A 397 8.81 -6.57 49.03
C ASP A 397 7.68 -7.47 48.51
N SER A 398 7.43 -8.62 49.14
CA SER A 398 6.34 -9.56 48.81
C SER A 398 4.97 -8.95 49.09
N VAL A 399 4.83 -8.21 50.20
CA VAL A 399 3.60 -7.46 50.51
C VAL A 399 3.34 -6.37 49.47
N LYS A 400 4.38 -5.64 49.04
CA LYS A 400 4.27 -4.64 47.97
C LYS A 400 3.92 -5.28 46.62
N LEU A 401 4.55 -6.41 46.31
CA LEU A 401 4.29 -7.18 45.09
C LEU A 401 2.82 -7.64 45.05
N ALA A 402 2.30 -8.19 46.16
CA ALA A 402 0.89 -8.57 46.27
C ALA A 402 -0.06 -7.38 46.03
N GLY A 403 0.25 -6.21 46.61
CA GLY A 403 -0.54 -5.00 46.40
C GLY A 403 -0.51 -4.50 44.95
N ARG A 404 0.63 -4.60 44.26
CA ARG A 404 0.74 -4.23 42.84
C ARG A 404 0.07 -5.24 41.91
N LEU A 405 0.22 -6.53 42.20
CA LEU A 405 -0.48 -7.60 41.48
C LEU A 405 -2.00 -7.42 41.56
N LEU A 406 -2.53 -7.08 42.73
CA LEU A 406 -3.95 -6.82 42.89
C LEU A 406 -4.43 -5.66 42.01
N LYS A 407 -3.67 -4.55 41.93
CA LYS A 407 -4.00 -3.44 41.03
C LYS A 407 -4.00 -3.84 39.55
N VAL A 408 -3.03 -4.67 39.14
CA VAL A 408 -2.97 -5.19 37.76
C VAL A 408 -4.17 -6.09 37.47
N ILE A 409 -4.57 -6.93 38.43
CA ILE A 409 -5.77 -7.76 38.33
C ILE A 409 -7.04 -6.89 38.28
N ASP A 410 -7.17 -5.90 39.15
CA ASP A 410 -8.31 -4.98 39.18
C ASP A 410 -8.42 -4.21 37.85
N ALA A 411 -7.30 -3.74 37.30
CA ALA A 411 -7.25 -3.13 35.97
C ALA A 411 -7.62 -4.11 34.83
N LEU A 412 -7.35 -5.40 35.02
CA LEU A 412 -7.83 -6.47 34.16
C LEU A 412 -9.29 -6.86 34.44
N HIS A 413 -9.94 -6.33 35.47
CA HIS A 413 -11.34 -6.62 35.81
C HIS A 413 -12.27 -5.45 35.43
N ASP A 414 -11.85 -4.20 35.66
CA ASP A 414 -12.70 -3.00 35.67
C ASP A 414 -13.12 -2.44 34.30
N ASP A 415 -12.68 -3.02 33.17
CA ASP A 415 -13.13 -2.54 31.85
C ASP A 415 -14.51 -3.12 31.49
N THR A 416 -15.57 -2.57 32.10
CA THR A 416 -16.88 -2.43 31.45
C THR A 416 -16.74 -1.51 30.24
N PRO A 417 -17.31 -1.86 29.07
CA PRO A 417 -17.08 -1.12 27.84
C PRO A 417 -17.53 0.34 27.97
N ILE A 418 -16.61 1.28 27.75
CA ILE A 418 -16.89 2.69 27.44
C ILE A 418 -17.22 2.82 25.96
#